data_AF-Q4JMA1-F1
#
_entry.id   AF-Q4JMA1-F1
#
_cell.length_a   1.000
_cell.length_b   1.000
_cell.length_c   1.000
_cell.angle_alpha   90.00
_cell.angle_beta   90.00
_cell.angle_gamma   90.00
#
_symmetry.space_group_name_H-M   'P 1'
#
loop_
_entity.id
_entity.type
_entity.pdbx_description
1 polymer ?
#
loop_
_entity_poly.entity_id
_entity_poly.type
_entity_poly.pdbx_seq_one_letter_code
_entity_poly.pdbx_strand_id
1 'polypeptide(L)' 'VDGELFMHYNSTAAEGCAPHRVDGGQTTQQYWDGQTQLGQGHEQVNSEDLDTLQRRYNQ' A
#
# COMPACT_ATOMS: atom_id res chain seq x y z
N VAL A 1 0.82 -11.98 8.88
CA VAL A 1 0.14 -13.29 9.08
C VAL A 1 0.45 -13.73 10.49
N ASP A 2 -0.46 -14.38 11.21
CA ASP A 2 -0.26 -14.79 12.62
C ASP A 2 0.14 -13.66 13.59
N GLY A 3 -0.34 -12.43 13.31
CA GLY A 3 0.02 -11.23 14.08
C GLY A 3 1.37 -10.60 13.70
N GLU A 4 2.13 -11.19 12.78
CA GLU A 4 3.39 -10.64 12.28
C GLU A 4 3.17 -9.72 11.08
N LEU A 5 3.85 -8.56 11.09
CA LEU A 5 3.89 -7.62 9.97
C LEU A 5 4.70 -8.25 8.84
N PHE A 6 3.99 -8.65 7.79
CA PHE A 6 4.57 -9.34 6.64
C PHE A 6 4.56 -8.48 5.37
N MET A 7 3.90 -7.31 5.41
CA MET A 7 3.80 -6.38 4.28
C MET A 7 3.66 -4.95 4.75
N HIS A 8 4.33 -4.03 4.06
CA HIS A 8 4.23 -2.60 4.34
C HIS A 8 4.25 -1.79 3.04
N TYR A 9 3.35 -0.83 2.93
CA TYR A 9 3.32 0.17 1.87
C TYR A 9 3.43 1.54 2.51
N ASN A 10 4.26 2.42 1.95
CA ASN A 10 4.30 3.82 2.32
C ASN A 10 4.39 4.71 1.09
N SER A 11 3.78 5.89 1.18
CA SER A 11 3.71 6.86 0.09
C SER A 11 5.06 7.44 -0.33
N THR A 12 6.07 7.41 0.55
CA THR A 12 7.40 7.93 0.24
C THR A 12 8.16 7.02 -0.72
N ALA A 13 8.05 5.71 -0.53
CA ALA A 13 8.62 4.73 -1.45
C ALA A 13 7.72 4.52 -2.68
N ALA A 14 6.41 4.70 -2.54
CA ALA A 14 5.39 4.40 -3.57
C ALA A 14 5.53 2.98 -4.16
N GLU A 15 6.20 2.10 -3.42
CA GLU A 15 6.53 0.73 -3.75
C GLU A 15 6.03 -0.15 -2.61
N GLY A 16 5.32 -1.23 -2.93
CA GLY A 16 4.98 -2.26 -1.94
C GLY A 16 6.28 -2.93 -1.50
N CYS A 17 6.75 -2.64 -0.28
CA CYS A 17 7.92 -3.32 0.25
C CYS A 17 7.53 -4.76 0.57
N ALA A 18 7.88 -5.68 -0.33
CA ALA A 18 7.98 -7.09 -0.01
C ALA A 18 8.89 -7.24 1.23
N PRO A 19 8.58 -8.11 2.20
CA PRO A 19 9.47 -8.34 3.32
C PRO A 19 10.82 -8.85 2.78
N HIS A 20 11.93 -8.40 3.39
CA HIS A 20 13.32 -8.75 3.04
C HIS A 20 13.60 -10.27 2.98
N ARG A 21 12.64 -11.10 3.41
CA ARG A 21 12.74 -12.55 3.38
C ARG A 21 11.41 -13.19 3.00
N VAL A 22 11.09 -13.20 1.71
CA VAL A 22 10.23 -14.26 1.16
C VAL A 22 11.17 -15.42 0.82
N ASP A 23 11.56 -16.18 1.84
CA ASP A 23 12.27 -17.46 1.62
C ASP A 23 11.23 -18.44 1.06
N GLY A 24 11.25 -18.65 -0.26
CA GLY A 24 10.48 -19.74 -0.89
C GLY A 24 9.51 -19.29 -1.97
N GLY A 25 10.01 -19.10 -3.19
CA GLY A 25 9.45 -19.56 -4.47
C GLY A 25 7.96 -19.44 -4.83
N GLN A 26 7.08 -18.86 -4.02
CA GLN A 26 5.62 -18.90 -4.20
C GLN A 26 5.04 -17.56 -4.67
N THR A 27 5.78 -16.46 -4.57
CA THR A 27 5.29 -15.12 -4.93
C THR A 27 6.16 -14.52 -6.02
N THR A 28 5.58 -14.30 -7.21
CA THR A 28 6.29 -13.74 -8.37
C THR A 28 6.42 -12.22 -8.24
N GLN A 29 7.42 -11.62 -8.90
CA GLN A 29 7.56 -10.16 -9.01
C GLN A 29 6.25 -9.50 -9.46
N GLN A 30 5.54 -10.13 -10.40
CA GLN A 30 4.23 -9.68 -10.90
C GLN A 30 3.17 -9.53 -9.80
N TYR A 31 3.17 -10.38 -8.77
CA TYR A 31 2.25 -10.22 -7.64
C TYR A 31 2.55 -8.93 -6.88
N TRP A 32 3.83 -8.66 -6.59
CA TRP A 32 4.24 -7.45 -5.88
C TRP A 32 4.00 -6.17 -6.68
N ASP A 33 4.20 -6.22 -7.99
CA ASP A 33 3.88 -5.11 -8.89
C ASP A 33 2.37 -4.81 -8.84
N GLY A 34 1.52 -5.84 -8.86
CA GLY A 34 0.07 -5.70 -8.72
C GLY A 34 -0.36 -5.17 -7.34
N GLN A 35 0.26 -5.63 -6.26
CA GLN A 35 0.00 -5.11 -4.90
C GLN A 35 0.40 -3.63 -4.78
N THR A 36 1.49 -3.23 -5.44
CA THR A 36 1.95 -1.84 -5.48
C THR A 36 0.94 -0.95 -6.21
N GLN A 37 0.43 -1.40 -7.36
CA GLN A 37 -0.59 -0.65 -8.10
C GLN A 37 -1.88 -0.46 -7.30
N LEU A 38 -2.31 -1.48 -6.56
CA LEU A 38 -3.47 -1.38 -5.65
C LEU A 38 -3.21 -0.40 -4.49
N GLY A 39 -2.00 -0.43 -3.92
CA GLY A 39 -1.58 0.51 -2.87
C GLY A 39 -1.64 1.97 -3.34
N GLN A 40 -1.10 2.25 -4.52
CA GLN A 40 -1.14 3.58 -5.14
C GLN A 40 -2.58 4.05 -5.42
N GLY A 41 -3.45 3.14 -5.90
CA GLY A 41 -4.86 3.46 -6.12
C GLY A 41 -5.60 3.82 -4.82
N HIS A 42 -5.37 3.08 -3.74
CA HIS A 42 -5.94 3.41 -2.42
C HIS A 42 -5.38 4.72 -1.85
N GLU A 43 -4.10 5.00 -2.07
CA GLU A 43 -3.50 6.26 -1.64
C GLU A 43 -4.18 7.46 -2.31
N GLN A 44 -4.43 7.38 -3.62
CA GLN A 44 -5.12 8.44 -4.36
C GLN A 44 -6.54 8.67 -3.80
N VAL A 45 -7.34 7.62 -3.65
CA VAL A 45 -8.72 7.74 -3.15
C VAL A 45 -8.74 8.30 -1.72
N ASN A 46 -7.86 7.81 -0.85
CA ASN A 46 -7.78 8.32 0.52
C ASN A 46 -7.40 9.81 0.57
N SER A 47 -6.53 10.27 -0.35
CA SER A 47 -6.17 11.69 -0.44
C SER A 47 -7.37 12.55 -0.86
N GLU A 48 -8.14 12.11 -1.88
CA GLU A 48 -9.35 12.80 -2.35
C GLU A 48 -10.46 12.82 -1.28
N ASP A 49 -10.61 11.71 -0.54
CA ASP A 49 -11.56 11.60 0.56
C ASP A 49 -11.19 12.55 1.71
N LEU A 50 -9.91 12.63 2.08
CA LEU A 50 -9.44 13.53 3.14
C LEU A 50 -9.64 15.01 2.77
N ASP A 51 -9.30 15.40 1.55
CA ASP A 51 -9.56 16.75 1.03
C ASP A 51 -11.06 17.08 1.01
N THR A 52 -11.90 16.12 0.63
CA THR A 52 -13.37 16.25 0.68
C THR A 52 -13.88 16.43 2.11
N LEU A 53 -13.37 15.64 3.06
CA LEU A 53 -13.73 15.75 4.48
C LEU A 53 -13.26 17.08 5.07
N GLN A 54 -12.06 17.53 4.75
CA GLN A 54 -11.53 18.83 5.19
C GLN A 54 -12.44 19.97 4.75
N ARG A 55 -12.85 19.99 3.47
CA ARG A 55 -13.81 20.98 2.94
C ARG A 55 -15.18 20.88 3.61
N ARG A 56 -15.71 19.67 3.82
CA ARG A 56 -17.03 19.46 4.44
C ARG A 56 -17.06 19.96 5.88
N TYR A 57 -15.98 19.78 6.63
CA TYR A 57 -15.87 20.19 8.02
C TYR A 57 -15.26 21.58 8.20
N ASN A 58 -14.93 22.29 7.11
CA ASN A 58 -14.29 23.61 7.11
C ASN A 58 -13.02 23.66 7.99
N GLN A 59 -12.18 22.65 7.85
CA GLN A 59 -10.90 22.51 8.56
C GLN A 59 -9.72 23.01 7.73
#